data_AF-A0A7W1T186-F1
#
_entry.id   AF-A0A7W1T186-F1
#
_cell.length_a   1.000
_cell.length_b   1.000
_cell.length_c   1.000
_cell.angle_alpha   90.00
_cell.angle_beta   90.00
_cell.angle_gamma   90.00
#
_symmetry.space_group_name_H-M   'P 1'
#
loop_
_entity.id
_entity.type
_entity.pdbx_description
1 polymer ?
#
loop_
_entity_poly.entity_id
_entity_poly.type
_entity_poly.pdbx_seq_one_letter_code
_entity_poly.pdbx_strand_id
1 'polypeptide(L)'
;PLHAQASGGRRTESSRTQGFHTETINDPALNMKAYDVFIPDGWKYQGTLMQGDSCSNLASPVWRAYSPDGLSEFRRLPRFDWSWSNAPYAPKPKGDCLPLNRDVSAADFARHLGDILHLKYLGEAPEQAFVEAYIQNVANDNAGIMSAAGQRPFRGSAAAARFEDQNGSFLIEEQIRVGVRCSHHDLAGFARQGRLFEETCGADVRIVRAPKGKLDSLVALLDARGGAREDERWDKAVISIMQQQMRANDARTRQIMAARQTQFQHDQEVRAQQNQQYQAATQAGYDRRNRQHADIQAGYDRHNATEMQNMNARHTPASDWVDFALDQQTVTGSGGTAVKVSSAYNQTWANGQGQYYQTNNPNADPNGSLPGTWTEQTQVHGNGRPY
;
A
#
# COMPACT_ATOMS: atom_id res chain seq x y z
N PRO A 1 -26.22 -68.95 -82.37
CA PRO A 1 -25.20 -69.04 -81.29
C PRO A 1 -24.35 -67.75 -81.30
N LEU A 2 -24.84 -66.65 -80.74
CA LEU A 2 -24.80 -66.25 -79.32
C LEU A 2 -23.79 -65.10 -79.15
N HIS A 3 -24.35 -63.90 -78.97
CA HIS A 3 -23.69 -62.70 -78.48
C HIS A 3 -23.08 -62.91 -77.09
N ALA A 4 -21.97 -62.23 -76.79
CA ALA A 4 -21.72 -61.64 -75.48
C ALA A 4 -20.70 -60.50 -75.57
N GLN A 5 -21.14 -59.32 -75.13
CA GLN A 5 -20.33 -58.14 -74.80
C GLN A 5 -19.45 -58.43 -73.58
N ALA A 6 -18.26 -57.82 -73.53
CA ALA A 6 -17.53 -57.60 -72.28
C ALA A 6 -17.19 -56.11 -72.16
N SER A 7 -17.99 -55.43 -71.35
CA SER A 7 -17.76 -54.11 -70.80
C SER A 7 -16.94 -54.20 -69.50
N GLY A 8 -16.20 -53.13 -69.19
CA GLY A 8 -15.70 -52.86 -67.83
C GLY A 8 -14.22 -53.22 -67.60
N GLY A 9 -13.35 -52.35 -67.10
CA GLY A 9 -13.57 -51.00 -66.61
C GLY A 9 -12.25 -50.25 -66.49
N ARG A 10 -12.31 -48.93 -66.74
CA ARG A 10 -11.32 -47.99 -66.22
C ARG A 10 -11.24 -48.21 -64.70
N ARG A 11 -10.04 -48.47 -64.19
CA ARG A 11 -9.75 -48.21 -62.78
C ARG A 11 -9.95 -46.70 -62.58
N THR A 12 -11.13 -46.35 -62.10
CA THR A 12 -11.31 -45.16 -61.29
C THR A 12 -10.31 -45.30 -60.14
N GLU A 13 -9.30 -44.45 -60.12
CA GLU A 13 -8.61 -44.12 -58.87
C GLU A 13 -9.72 -43.66 -57.92
N SER A 14 -10.14 -44.59 -57.06
CA SER A 14 -10.85 -44.27 -55.85
C SER A 14 -9.98 -43.25 -55.14
N SER A 15 -10.47 -42.00 -55.12
CA SER A 15 -10.15 -41.02 -54.09
C SER A 15 -10.20 -41.77 -52.76
N ARG A 16 -9.04 -42.26 -52.30
CA ARG A 16 -8.89 -42.68 -50.91
C ARG A 16 -9.19 -41.41 -50.13
N THR A 17 -10.32 -41.42 -49.42
CA THR A 17 -10.58 -40.45 -48.36
C THR A 17 -9.31 -40.41 -47.50
N GLN A 18 -8.61 -39.27 -47.53
CA GLN A 18 -7.35 -39.14 -46.82
C GLN A 18 -7.66 -39.27 -45.33
N GLY A 19 -7.24 -40.39 -44.74
CA GLY A 19 -7.44 -40.68 -43.32
C GLY A 19 -6.53 -39.81 -42.45
N PHE A 20 -6.81 -39.84 -41.14
CA PHE A 20 -6.04 -39.15 -40.12
C PHE A 20 -5.63 -40.16 -39.06
N HIS A 21 -4.42 -40.01 -38.53
CA HIS A 21 -3.97 -40.67 -37.31
C HIS A 21 -3.72 -39.65 -36.21
N THR A 22 -3.58 -40.16 -34.99
CA THR A 22 -3.38 -39.35 -33.79
C THR A 22 -1.97 -39.56 -33.27
N GLU A 23 -1.31 -38.44 -33.01
CA GLU A 23 -0.03 -38.35 -32.32
C GLU A 23 -0.24 -37.73 -30.94
N THR A 24 0.65 -38.04 -29.99
CA THR A 24 0.49 -37.57 -28.60
C THR A 24 1.57 -36.56 -28.24
N ILE A 25 1.19 -35.47 -27.57
CA ILE A 25 2.12 -34.60 -26.83
C ILE A 25 1.90 -34.85 -25.35
N ASN A 26 2.97 -35.24 -24.66
CA ASN A 26 2.98 -35.41 -23.21
C ASN A 26 3.56 -34.17 -22.52
N ASP A 27 3.00 -33.82 -21.37
CA ASP A 27 3.60 -32.87 -20.45
C ASP A 27 4.66 -33.60 -19.60
N PRO A 28 5.95 -33.28 -19.74
CA PRO A 28 7.00 -33.92 -18.95
C PRO A 28 6.95 -33.53 -17.46
N ALA A 29 6.40 -32.36 -17.11
CA ALA A 29 6.31 -31.92 -15.72
C ALA A 29 5.22 -32.67 -14.96
N LEU A 30 4.10 -32.96 -15.62
CA LEU A 30 2.97 -33.69 -15.03
C LEU A 30 2.98 -35.19 -15.35
N ASN A 31 3.89 -35.64 -16.22
CA ASN A 31 3.99 -37.01 -16.70
C ASN A 31 2.65 -37.58 -17.20
N MET A 32 1.94 -36.79 -18.01
CA MET A 32 0.63 -37.14 -18.55
C MET A 32 0.44 -36.59 -19.97
N LYS A 33 -0.55 -37.12 -20.68
CA LYS A 33 -0.94 -36.62 -22.00
C LYS A 33 -1.50 -35.20 -21.87
N ALA A 34 -0.98 -34.25 -22.66
CA ALA A 34 -1.47 -32.88 -22.74
C ALA A 34 -2.31 -32.63 -24.00
N TYR A 35 -1.91 -33.17 -25.15
CA TYR A 35 -2.62 -32.98 -26.42
C TYR A 35 -2.64 -34.24 -27.28
N ASP A 36 -3.76 -34.45 -27.98
CA ASP A 36 -3.87 -35.31 -29.16
C ASP A 36 -3.70 -34.44 -30.41
N VAL A 37 -2.77 -34.80 -31.30
CA VAL A 37 -2.52 -34.09 -32.57
C VAL A 37 -2.99 -34.96 -33.73
N PHE A 38 -3.99 -34.47 -34.46
CA PHE A 38 -4.56 -35.17 -35.61
C PHE A 38 -3.88 -34.69 -36.89
N ILE A 39 -3.22 -35.60 -37.60
CA ILE A 39 -2.53 -35.30 -38.86
C ILE A 39 -2.88 -36.33 -39.94
N PRO A 40 -2.74 -36.00 -41.24
CA PRO A 40 -3.09 -36.93 -42.31
C PRO A 40 -2.23 -38.21 -42.28
N ASP A 41 -2.81 -39.32 -42.71
CA ASP A 41 -2.12 -40.61 -42.75
C ASP A 41 -0.85 -40.58 -43.62
N GLY A 42 0.19 -41.25 -43.12
CA GLY A 42 1.50 -41.33 -43.77
C GLY A 42 2.37 -40.09 -43.58
N TRP A 43 1.86 -39.02 -42.95
CA TRP A 43 2.68 -37.84 -42.63
C TRP A 43 3.64 -38.15 -41.48
N LYS A 44 4.83 -37.55 -41.52
CA LYS A 44 5.79 -37.62 -40.41
C LYS A 44 5.48 -36.55 -39.38
N TYR A 45 5.59 -36.87 -38.10
CA TYR A 45 5.26 -35.97 -36.99
C TYR A 45 6.45 -35.68 -36.09
N GLN A 46 6.51 -34.44 -35.59
CA GLN A 46 7.33 -34.05 -34.44
C GLN A 46 6.57 -33.02 -33.61
N GLY A 47 6.51 -33.19 -32.30
CA GLY A 47 5.89 -32.22 -31.41
C GLY A 47 6.34 -32.33 -29.96
N THR A 48 6.15 -31.25 -29.23
CA THR A 48 6.46 -31.12 -27.81
C THR A 48 5.53 -30.12 -27.14
N LEU A 49 5.51 -30.13 -25.81
CA LEU A 49 4.89 -29.09 -25.02
C LEU A 49 5.94 -28.01 -24.71
N MET A 50 5.69 -26.78 -25.19
CA MET A 50 6.50 -25.64 -24.80
C MET A 50 5.89 -25.03 -23.53
N GLN A 51 6.72 -24.90 -22.50
CA GLN A 51 6.32 -24.22 -21.26
C GLN A 51 6.12 -22.73 -21.52
N GLY A 52 5.29 -22.09 -20.70
CA GLY A 52 5.07 -20.65 -20.76
C GLY A 52 6.35 -19.83 -20.48
N ASP A 53 6.28 -18.55 -20.77
CA ASP A 53 7.34 -17.56 -20.58
C ASP A 53 7.00 -16.56 -19.47
N SER A 54 7.84 -15.53 -19.29
CA SER A 54 7.60 -14.51 -18.26
C SER A 54 6.41 -13.58 -18.53
N CYS A 55 5.84 -13.60 -19.74
CA CYS A 55 4.63 -12.85 -20.09
C CYS A 55 3.36 -13.69 -19.93
N SER A 56 3.44 -14.99 -20.19
CA SER A 56 2.32 -15.92 -20.08
C SER A 56 2.79 -17.27 -19.56
N ASN A 57 2.23 -17.72 -18.44
CA ASN A 57 2.51 -19.05 -17.90
C ASN A 57 1.78 -20.19 -18.66
N LEU A 58 1.11 -19.88 -19.78
CA LEU A 58 0.34 -20.86 -20.53
C LEU A 58 1.29 -21.73 -21.38
N ALA A 59 1.37 -23.01 -21.02
CA ALA A 59 2.03 -23.99 -21.89
C ALA A 59 1.23 -24.15 -23.19
N SER A 60 1.93 -24.40 -24.30
CA SER A 60 1.31 -24.57 -25.60
C SER A 60 1.97 -25.69 -26.41
N PRO A 61 1.21 -26.42 -27.23
CA PRO A 61 1.78 -27.47 -28.07
C PRO A 61 2.48 -26.84 -29.26
N VAL A 62 3.72 -27.27 -29.51
CA VAL A 62 4.51 -26.90 -30.67
C VAL A 62 4.77 -28.15 -31.48
N TRP A 63 4.41 -28.13 -32.76
CA TRP A 63 4.54 -29.32 -33.59
C TRP A 63 4.56 -28.99 -35.06
N ARG A 64 5.04 -29.96 -35.83
CA ARG A 64 5.08 -29.93 -37.29
C ARG A 64 4.84 -31.32 -37.84
N ALA A 65 4.18 -31.37 -38.99
CA ALA A 65 3.96 -32.58 -39.73
C ALA A 65 4.22 -32.36 -41.23
N TYR A 66 4.81 -33.35 -41.88
CA TYR A 66 5.20 -33.27 -43.29
C TYR A 66 4.59 -34.42 -44.09
N SER A 67 4.16 -34.12 -45.31
CA SER A 67 3.77 -35.14 -46.28
C SER A 67 4.96 -36.06 -46.62
N PRO A 68 4.70 -37.29 -47.11
CA PRO A 68 5.76 -38.22 -47.52
C PRO A 68 6.75 -37.65 -48.54
N ASP A 69 6.28 -36.77 -49.43
CA ASP A 69 7.10 -36.08 -50.45
C ASP A 69 7.80 -34.82 -49.92
N GLY A 70 7.51 -34.40 -48.68
CA GLY A 70 8.09 -33.22 -48.03
C GLY A 70 7.62 -31.86 -48.57
N LEU A 71 6.74 -31.84 -49.57
CA LEU A 71 6.28 -30.61 -50.23
C LEU A 71 5.12 -29.93 -49.50
N SER A 72 4.39 -30.66 -48.67
CA SER A 72 3.33 -30.12 -47.82
C SER A 72 3.74 -30.20 -46.35
N GLU A 73 3.38 -29.16 -45.60
CA GLU A 73 3.63 -29.09 -44.16
C GLU A 73 2.43 -28.51 -43.44
N PHE A 74 2.21 -29.01 -42.24
CA PHE A 74 1.27 -28.48 -41.29
C PHE A 74 1.98 -28.27 -39.96
N ARG A 75 2.09 -27.02 -39.48
CA ARG A 75 2.79 -26.72 -38.24
C ARG A 75 2.06 -25.71 -37.37
N ARG A 76 2.21 -25.87 -36.06
CA ARG A 76 1.89 -24.86 -35.06
C ARG A 76 3.21 -24.37 -34.47
N LEU A 77 3.44 -23.07 -34.58
CA LEU A 77 4.62 -22.45 -34.00
C LEU A 77 4.47 -22.32 -32.48
N PRO A 78 5.57 -22.09 -31.74
CA PRO A 78 5.52 -21.51 -30.42
C PRO A 78 4.52 -20.35 -30.34
N ARG A 79 3.84 -20.25 -29.21
CA ARG A 79 3.09 -19.04 -28.90
C ARG A 79 4.05 -17.87 -28.77
N PHE A 80 3.65 -16.72 -29.30
CA PHE A 80 4.43 -15.49 -29.22
C PHE A 80 3.76 -14.56 -28.23
N ASP A 81 4.33 -14.38 -27.04
CA ASP A 81 3.75 -13.53 -26.00
C ASP A 81 4.53 -12.21 -25.85
N TRP A 82 3.82 -11.18 -25.39
CA TRP A 82 4.36 -9.88 -25.01
C TRP A 82 3.52 -9.23 -23.93
N SER A 83 4.12 -8.35 -23.13
CA SER A 83 3.40 -7.60 -22.12
C SER A 83 4.00 -6.21 -21.92
N TRP A 84 3.17 -5.28 -21.43
CA TRP A 84 3.60 -3.95 -21.05
C TRP A 84 2.74 -3.41 -19.90
N SER A 85 3.30 -2.48 -19.14
CA SER A 85 2.63 -1.86 -18.00
C SER A 85 3.06 -0.41 -17.86
N ASN A 86 2.15 0.43 -17.37
CA ASN A 86 2.48 1.79 -16.91
C ASN A 86 2.78 1.85 -15.40
N ALA A 87 2.70 0.73 -14.67
CA ALA A 87 2.96 0.67 -13.25
C ALA A 87 4.47 0.61 -12.97
N PRO A 88 5.03 1.54 -12.18
CA PRO A 88 6.48 1.60 -11.94
C PRO A 88 7.02 0.40 -11.14
N TYR A 89 6.14 -0.34 -10.47
CA TYR A 89 6.47 -1.52 -9.68
C TYR A 89 6.15 -2.84 -10.40
N ALA A 90 5.53 -2.81 -11.58
CA ALA A 90 5.27 -4.04 -12.33
C ALA A 90 6.62 -4.68 -12.72
N PRO A 91 6.77 -6.00 -12.50
CA PRO A 91 7.97 -6.69 -12.90
C PRO A 91 8.14 -6.57 -14.42
N LYS A 92 9.34 -6.20 -14.87
CA LYS A 92 9.65 -6.19 -16.29
C LYS A 92 9.78 -7.63 -16.79
N PRO A 93 9.36 -7.93 -18.04
CA PRO A 93 9.63 -9.20 -18.68
C PRO A 93 11.11 -9.57 -18.64
N LYS A 94 11.42 -10.86 -18.51
CA LYS A 94 12.80 -11.36 -18.35
C LYS A 94 13.60 -11.45 -19.67
N GLY A 95 13.08 -10.84 -20.74
CA GLY A 95 13.71 -10.85 -22.08
C GLY A 95 13.39 -12.08 -22.93
N ASP A 96 12.48 -12.94 -22.46
CA ASP A 96 11.94 -14.12 -23.15
C ASP A 96 10.65 -13.84 -23.93
N CYS A 97 10.12 -12.61 -23.85
CA CYS A 97 8.94 -12.16 -24.60
C CYS A 97 9.30 -11.28 -25.80
N LEU A 98 8.36 -11.12 -26.73
CA LEU A 98 8.50 -10.14 -27.81
C LEU A 98 8.55 -8.70 -27.25
N PRO A 99 9.42 -7.83 -27.79
CA PRO A 99 9.60 -6.45 -27.31
C PRO A 99 8.51 -5.51 -27.87
N LEU A 100 7.24 -5.86 -27.66
CA LEU A 100 6.07 -5.10 -28.11
C LEU A 100 5.39 -4.43 -26.90
N ASN A 101 4.99 -3.18 -27.08
CA ASN A 101 4.39 -2.34 -26.02
C ASN A 101 2.98 -1.82 -26.39
N ARG A 102 2.30 -2.54 -27.27
CA ARG A 102 0.98 -2.18 -27.79
C ARG A 102 0.23 -3.41 -28.29
N ASP A 103 -1.06 -3.23 -28.52
CA ASP A 103 -1.86 -4.20 -29.26
C ASP A 103 -1.34 -4.33 -30.70
N VAL A 104 -1.30 -5.56 -31.20
CA VAL A 104 -1.00 -5.90 -32.60
C VAL A 104 -2.15 -6.72 -33.14
N SER A 105 -2.69 -6.34 -34.30
CA SER A 105 -3.77 -7.11 -34.92
C SER A 105 -3.23 -8.45 -35.46
N ALA A 106 -4.07 -9.48 -35.52
CA ALA A 106 -3.68 -10.76 -36.11
C ALA A 106 -3.26 -10.63 -37.58
N ALA A 107 -3.87 -9.71 -38.34
CA ALA A 107 -3.50 -9.46 -39.73
C ALA A 107 -2.10 -8.85 -39.85
N ASP A 108 -1.79 -7.84 -39.03
CA ASP A 108 -0.46 -7.22 -39.01
C ASP A 108 0.60 -8.20 -38.52
N PHE A 109 0.29 -9.01 -37.50
CA PHE A 109 1.18 -10.05 -37.01
C PHE A 109 1.48 -11.10 -38.10
N ALA A 110 0.45 -11.55 -38.84
CA ALA A 110 0.62 -12.50 -39.94
C ALA A 110 1.51 -11.93 -41.05
N ARG A 111 1.31 -10.67 -41.44
CA ARG A 111 2.16 -9.98 -42.43
C ARG A 111 3.60 -9.88 -41.94
N HIS A 112 3.80 -9.41 -40.72
CA HIS A 112 5.14 -9.27 -40.14
C HIS A 112 5.88 -10.61 -40.04
N LEU A 113 5.17 -11.68 -39.68
CA LEU A 113 5.76 -13.02 -39.66
C LEU A 113 6.14 -13.48 -41.07
N GLY A 114 5.31 -13.20 -42.08
CA GLY A 114 5.65 -13.45 -43.48
C GLY A 114 6.93 -12.72 -43.91
N ASP A 115 7.11 -11.47 -43.51
CA ASP A 115 8.32 -10.68 -43.78
C ASP A 115 9.57 -11.30 -43.13
N ILE A 116 9.46 -11.74 -41.87
CA ILE A 116 10.54 -12.43 -41.14
C ILE A 116 10.92 -13.74 -41.84
N LEU A 117 9.91 -14.46 -42.35
CA LEU A 117 10.10 -15.70 -43.10
C LEU A 117 10.50 -15.46 -44.57
N HIS A 118 10.63 -14.19 -44.99
CA HIS A 118 10.97 -13.79 -46.35
C HIS A 118 10.01 -14.30 -47.43
N LEU A 119 8.72 -14.39 -47.08
CA LEU A 119 7.68 -14.88 -47.97
C LEU A 119 7.07 -13.73 -48.78
N LYS A 120 6.67 -14.00 -50.02
CA LYS A 120 5.95 -13.02 -50.85
C LYS A 120 4.48 -12.98 -50.46
N TYR A 121 4.02 -11.85 -49.92
CA TYR A 121 2.61 -11.66 -49.57
C TYR A 121 1.71 -11.64 -50.80
N LEU A 122 0.66 -12.47 -50.79
CA LEU A 122 -0.33 -12.58 -51.86
C LEU A 122 -1.67 -11.91 -51.51
N GLY A 123 -1.93 -11.64 -50.23
CA GLY A 123 -3.19 -11.06 -49.75
C GLY A 123 -3.74 -11.77 -48.51
N GLU A 124 -4.92 -11.34 -48.07
CA GLU A 124 -5.65 -12.00 -46.97
C GLU A 124 -6.33 -13.29 -47.46
N ALA A 125 -6.36 -14.31 -46.61
CA ALA A 125 -7.04 -15.56 -46.89
C ALA A 125 -8.51 -15.50 -46.43
N PRO A 126 -9.48 -15.99 -47.22
CA PRO A 126 -10.90 -15.98 -46.85
C PRO A 126 -11.21 -17.04 -45.78
N GLU A 127 -11.01 -16.68 -44.51
CA GLU A 127 -11.04 -17.59 -43.36
C GLU A 127 -12.09 -17.18 -42.31
N GLN A 128 -13.28 -16.78 -42.79
CA GLN A 128 -14.32 -16.17 -41.96
C GLN A 128 -14.77 -17.06 -40.80
N ALA A 129 -14.96 -18.37 -41.04
CA ALA A 129 -15.39 -19.31 -40.00
C ALA A 129 -14.37 -19.41 -38.85
N PHE A 130 -13.07 -19.36 -39.16
CA PHE A 130 -12.02 -19.31 -38.14
C PHE A 130 -12.07 -18.00 -37.35
N VAL A 131 -12.21 -16.86 -38.04
CA VAL A 131 -12.29 -15.55 -37.38
C VAL A 131 -13.47 -15.48 -36.42
N GLU A 132 -14.65 -15.88 -36.87
CA GLU A 132 -15.87 -15.89 -36.05
C GLU A 132 -15.75 -16.81 -34.84
N ALA A 133 -15.26 -18.04 -35.05
CA ALA A 133 -15.06 -18.99 -33.95
C ALA A 133 -14.06 -18.46 -32.90
N TYR A 134 -12.98 -17.81 -33.35
CA TYR A 134 -12.00 -17.23 -32.44
C TYR A 134 -12.58 -16.08 -31.60
N ILE A 135 -13.29 -15.14 -32.25
CA ILE A 135 -13.92 -14.02 -31.57
C ILE A 135 -15.01 -14.51 -30.60
N GLN A 136 -15.79 -15.52 -30.99
CA GLN A 136 -16.79 -16.13 -30.11
C GLN A 136 -16.14 -16.77 -28.88
N ASN A 137 -15.00 -17.45 -29.03
CA ASN A 137 -14.27 -18.01 -27.89
C ASN A 137 -13.80 -16.91 -26.92
N VAL A 138 -13.26 -15.80 -27.43
CA VAL A 138 -12.89 -14.64 -26.59
C VAL A 138 -14.11 -14.06 -25.87
N ALA A 139 -15.26 -13.98 -26.55
CA ALA A 139 -16.50 -13.51 -25.95
C ALA A 139 -17.03 -14.45 -24.84
N ASN A 140 -16.94 -15.77 -25.06
CA ASN A 140 -17.32 -16.79 -24.08
C ASN A 140 -16.46 -16.71 -22.82
N ASP A 141 -15.14 -16.57 -22.97
CA ASP A 141 -14.20 -16.42 -21.85
C ASP A 141 -14.52 -15.17 -21.03
N ASN A 142 -14.77 -14.05 -21.71
CA ASN A 142 -15.20 -12.81 -21.07
C ASN A 142 -16.55 -12.94 -20.35
N ALA A 143 -17.51 -13.68 -20.91
CA ALA A 143 -18.80 -13.90 -20.27
C ALA A 143 -18.66 -14.71 -18.96
N GLY A 144 -17.79 -15.73 -18.96
CA GLY A 144 -17.45 -16.50 -17.77
C GLY A 144 -16.84 -15.62 -16.68
N ILE A 145 -15.84 -14.81 -17.02
CA ILE A 145 -15.19 -13.91 -16.05
C ILE A 145 -16.13 -12.80 -15.58
N MET A 146 -16.96 -12.25 -16.45
CA MET A 146 -17.94 -11.23 -16.06
C MET A 146 -18.91 -11.76 -15.01
N SER A 147 -19.36 -13.00 -15.13
CA SER A 147 -20.26 -13.62 -14.15
C SER A 147 -19.62 -13.78 -12.76
N ALA A 148 -18.30 -13.96 -12.70
CA ALA A 148 -17.55 -14.22 -11.46
C ALA A 148 -16.92 -12.95 -10.83
N ALA A 149 -16.48 -12.00 -11.66
CA ALA A 149 -15.66 -10.86 -11.24
C ALA A 149 -16.13 -9.51 -11.81
N GLY A 150 -17.20 -9.47 -12.62
CA GLY A 150 -17.73 -8.23 -13.19
C GLY A 150 -16.81 -7.55 -14.23
N GLN A 151 -15.80 -8.25 -14.73
CA GLN A 151 -14.79 -7.73 -15.65
C GLN A 151 -14.85 -8.44 -17.01
N ARG A 152 -14.36 -7.75 -18.06
CA ARG A 152 -14.11 -8.31 -19.39
C ARG A 152 -12.66 -8.05 -19.80
N PRO A 153 -11.71 -8.81 -19.25
CA PRO A 153 -10.30 -8.49 -19.42
C PRO A 153 -9.82 -8.76 -20.86
N PHE A 154 -10.47 -9.67 -21.59
CA PHE A 154 -9.93 -10.15 -22.86
C PHE A 154 -10.39 -9.34 -24.08
N ARG A 155 -9.45 -9.15 -25.00
CA ARG A 155 -9.66 -8.62 -26.34
C ARG A 155 -8.98 -9.56 -27.32
N GLY A 156 -9.48 -9.66 -28.54
CA GLY A 156 -8.87 -10.56 -29.52
C GLY A 156 -9.14 -10.18 -30.95
N SER A 157 -8.26 -10.67 -31.83
CA SER A 157 -8.39 -10.56 -33.28
C SER A 157 -7.89 -11.84 -33.92
N ALA A 158 -8.42 -12.18 -35.09
CA ALA A 158 -8.03 -13.36 -35.84
C ALA A 158 -7.96 -13.00 -37.33
N ALA A 159 -6.98 -13.56 -38.02
CA ALA A 159 -6.79 -13.35 -39.44
C ALA A 159 -6.01 -14.52 -40.06
N ALA A 160 -6.05 -14.61 -41.38
CA ALA A 160 -5.17 -15.47 -42.13
C ALA A 160 -4.66 -14.74 -43.37
N ALA A 161 -3.41 -15.02 -43.73
CA ALA A 161 -2.73 -14.39 -44.87
C ALA A 161 -2.13 -15.46 -45.77
N ARG A 162 -2.15 -15.20 -47.08
CA ARG A 162 -1.55 -16.06 -48.11
C ARG A 162 -0.19 -15.51 -48.53
N PHE A 163 0.72 -16.43 -48.74
CA PHE A 163 2.08 -16.16 -49.16
C PHE A 163 2.54 -17.15 -50.22
N GLU A 164 3.58 -16.77 -50.94
CA GLU A 164 4.31 -17.60 -51.90
C GLU A 164 5.77 -17.70 -51.46
N ASP A 165 6.33 -18.90 -51.55
CA ASP A 165 7.74 -19.19 -51.35
C ASP A 165 8.28 -20.01 -52.53
N GLN A 166 9.61 -19.97 -52.69
CA GLN A 166 10.33 -20.77 -53.67
C GLN A 166 11.26 -21.76 -52.95
N ASN A 167 10.82 -23.01 -52.85
CA ASN A 167 11.62 -24.10 -52.30
C ASN A 167 12.34 -24.84 -53.43
N GLY A 168 13.52 -24.35 -53.81
CA GLY A 168 14.27 -24.84 -54.97
C GLY A 168 13.52 -24.58 -56.28
N SER A 169 13.15 -25.64 -57.00
CA SER A 169 12.35 -25.54 -58.24
C SER A 169 10.84 -25.54 -57.99
N PHE A 170 10.39 -25.75 -56.75
CA PHE A 170 8.98 -25.81 -56.42
C PHE A 170 8.47 -24.47 -55.95
N LEU A 171 7.35 -24.02 -56.53
CA LEU A 171 6.60 -22.91 -56.01
C LEU A 171 5.62 -23.42 -54.95
N ILE A 172 5.78 -22.90 -53.74
CA ILE A 172 5.02 -23.30 -52.56
C ILE A 172 4.09 -22.15 -52.19
N GLU A 173 2.84 -22.46 -51.95
CA GLU A 173 1.88 -21.52 -51.36
C GLU A 173 1.79 -21.82 -49.86
N GLU A 174 1.81 -20.77 -49.05
CA GLU A 174 1.65 -20.87 -47.60
C GLU A 174 0.43 -20.07 -47.11
N GLN A 175 -0.26 -20.58 -46.10
CA GLN A 175 -1.23 -19.84 -45.31
C GLN A 175 -0.73 -19.72 -43.88
N ILE A 176 -0.56 -18.49 -43.41
CA ILE A 176 -0.30 -18.18 -42.01
C ILE A 176 -1.63 -17.76 -41.38
N ARG A 177 -2.16 -18.58 -40.47
CA ARG A 177 -3.35 -18.29 -39.68
C ARG A 177 -2.91 -17.86 -38.27
N VAL A 178 -3.41 -16.72 -37.81
CA VAL A 178 -3.04 -16.11 -36.53
C VAL A 178 -4.28 -15.77 -35.72
N GLY A 179 -4.27 -16.12 -34.44
CA GLY A 179 -5.20 -15.60 -33.45
C GLY A 179 -4.43 -14.85 -32.36
N VAL A 180 -4.72 -13.57 -32.16
CA VAL A 180 -4.13 -12.74 -31.10
C VAL A 180 -5.16 -12.53 -30.00
N ARG A 181 -4.75 -12.80 -28.76
CA ARG A 181 -5.54 -12.52 -27.55
C ARG A 181 -4.73 -11.67 -26.60
N CYS A 182 -5.34 -10.61 -26.10
CA CYS A 182 -4.79 -9.71 -25.09
C CYS A 182 -5.68 -9.67 -23.85
N SER A 183 -5.09 -9.45 -22.68
CA SER A 183 -5.78 -9.24 -21.41
C SER A 183 -5.35 -7.93 -20.75
N HIS A 184 -6.34 -7.16 -20.30
CA HIS A 184 -6.14 -5.94 -19.52
C HIS A 184 -6.39 -6.21 -18.04
N HIS A 185 -5.44 -5.81 -17.20
CA HIS A 185 -5.56 -5.89 -15.74
C HIS A 185 -5.34 -4.50 -15.13
N ASP A 186 -6.36 -3.97 -14.46
CA ASP A 186 -6.20 -2.79 -13.61
C ASP A 186 -5.36 -3.16 -12.38
N LEU A 187 -4.34 -2.37 -12.09
CA LEU A 187 -3.49 -2.52 -10.92
C LEU A 187 -3.88 -1.48 -9.85
N ALA A 188 -3.80 -1.88 -8.58
CA ALA A 188 -4.06 -0.98 -7.46
C ALA A 188 -2.99 0.12 -7.39
N GLY A 189 -3.36 1.35 -7.69
CA GLY A 189 -2.47 2.51 -7.64
C GLY A 189 -2.42 3.20 -6.28
N PHE A 190 -1.35 3.97 -6.06
CA PHE A 190 -1.30 4.95 -4.98
C PHE A 190 -2.15 6.17 -5.34
N ALA A 191 -2.76 6.81 -4.33
CA ALA A 191 -3.54 8.03 -4.55
C ALA A 191 -2.71 9.05 -5.36
N ARG A 192 -3.27 9.53 -6.48
CA ARG A 192 -2.71 10.47 -7.50
C ARG A 192 -2.03 9.89 -8.75
N GLN A 193 -1.86 8.57 -8.92
CA GLN A 193 -1.14 8.01 -10.09
C GLN A 193 -1.99 7.65 -11.33
N GLY A 194 -3.26 8.06 -11.40
CA GLY A 194 -4.15 7.60 -12.48
C GLY A 194 -4.44 6.10 -12.38
N ARG A 195 -5.09 5.53 -13.41
CA ARG A 195 -5.31 4.07 -13.48
C ARG A 195 -4.02 3.39 -13.93
N LEU A 196 -3.43 2.61 -13.03
CA LEU A 196 -2.31 1.73 -13.34
C LEU A 196 -2.85 0.45 -14.00
N PHE A 197 -2.12 -0.10 -14.95
CA PHE A 197 -2.52 -1.29 -15.66
C PHE A 197 -1.34 -2.16 -16.07
N GLU A 198 -1.64 -3.41 -16.36
CA GLU A 198 -0.79 -4.35 -17.08
C GLU A 198 -1.58 -4.93 -18.24
N GLU A 199 -0.93 -5.07 -19.38
CA GLU A 199 -1.46 -5.71 -20.58
C GLU A 199 -0.57 -6.89 -20.93
N THR A 200 -1.19 -8.03 -21.20
CA THR A 200 -0.51 -9.23 -21.69
C THR A 200 -1.19 -9.69 -22.95
N CYS A 201 -0.43 -9.97 -23.99
CA CYS A 201 -0.93 -10.49 -25.25
C CYS A 201 -0.17 -11.74 -25.65
N GLY A 202 -0.79 -12.57 -26.48
CA GLY A 202 -0.04 -13.51 -27.28
C GLY A 202 -0.76 -14.00 -28.51
N ALA A 203 0.06 -14.46 -29.46
CA ALA A 203 -0.35 -14.90 -30.79
C ALA A 203 -0.17 -16.42 -30.94
N ASP A 204 -1.26 -17.09 -31.26
CA ASP A 204 -1.27 -18.48 -31.71
C ASP A 204 -1.14 -18.53 -33.22
N VAL A 205 -0.11 -19.21 -33.71
CA VAL A 205 0.22 -19.25 -35.14
C VAL A 205 0.20 -20.67 -35.69
N ARG A 206 -0.54 -20.85 -36.77
CA ARG A 206 -0.61 -22.09 -37.55
C ARG A 206 -0.22 -21.81 -38.99
N ILE A 207 0.72 -22.58 -39.51
CA ILE A 207 1.17 -22.48 -40.90
C ILE A 207 0.84 -23.77 -41.63
N VAL A 208 0.23 -23.63 -42.80
CA VAL A 208 0.00 -24.72 -43.76
C VAL A 208 0.69 -24.33 -45.05
N ARG A 209 1.50 -25.22 -45.62
CA ARG A 209 2.08 -25.02 -46.95
C ARG A 209 1.82 -26.21 -47.86
N ALA A 210 1.72 -25.95 -49.14
CA ALA A 210 1.55 -26.96 -50.18
C ALA A 210 2.11 -26.45 -51.51
N PRO A 211 2.36 -27.34 -52.49
CA PRO A 211 2.62 -26.93 -53.87
C PRO A 211 1.53 -25.99 -54.41
N LYS A 212 1.92 -25.08 -55.30
CA LYS A 212 1.00 -24.14 -55.95
C LYS A 212 -0.28 -24.82 -56.46
N GLY A 213 -1.43 -24.28 -56.09
CA GLY A 213 -2.75 -24.80 -56.50
C GLY A 213 -3.26 -25.98 -55.66
N LYS A 214 -2.56 -26.37 -54.58
CA LYS A 214 -3.00 -27.42 -53.64
C LYS A 214 -3.35 -26.90 -52.25
N LEU A 215 -2.97 -25.67 -51.91
CA LEU A 215 -3.10 -25.12 -50.56
C LEU A 215 -4.55 -25.11 -50.06
N ASP A 216 -5.51 -24.64 -50.85
CA ASP A 216 -6.92 -24.54 -50.43
C ASP A 216 -7.51 -25.90 -50.04
N SER A 217 -7.24 -26.93 -50.86
CA SER A 217 -7.71 -28.29 -50.57
C SER A 217 -7.09 -28.86 -49.29
N LEU A 218 -5.81 -28.56 -49.04
CA LEU A 218 -5.13 -29.00 -47.82
C LEU A 218 -5.65 -28.25 -46.59
N VAL A 219 -5.84 -26.94 -46.67
CA VAL A 219 -6.43 -26.13 -45.59
C VAL A 219 -7.81 -26.66 -45.23
N ALA A 220 -8.68 -26.89 -46.21
CA ALA A 220 -10.02 -27.43 -45.98
C ALA A 220 -10.00 -28.82 -45.32
N LEU A 221 -9.10 -29.71 -45.78
CA LEU A 221 -8.91 -31.04 -45.17
C LEU A 221 -8.47 -30.92 -43.70
N LEU A 222 -7.51 -30.04 -43.42
CA LEU A 222 -6.96 -29.85 -42.08
C LEU A 222 -7.94 -29.15 -41.14
N ASP A 223 -8.79 -28.26 -41.63
CA ASP A 223 -9.80 -27.61 -40.79
C ASP A 223 -10.92 -28.56 -40.37
N ALA A 224 -11.23 -29.57 -41.20
CA ALA A 224 -12.26 -30.54 -40.88
C ALA A 224 -11.86 -31.46 -39.70
N ARG A 225 -10.57 -31.78 -39.55
CA ARG A 225 -10.13 -32.79 -38.56
C ARG A 225 -8.74 -32.60 -37.97
N GLY A 226 -7.87 -31.83 -38.61
CA GLY A 226 -6.48 -31.67 -38.22
C GLY A 226 -6.26 -30.75 -37.03
N GLY A 227 -5.06 -30.83 -36.45
CA GLY A 227 -4.58 -29.95 -35.40
C GLY A 227 -4.53 -30.60 -34.03
N ALA A 228 -4.15 -29.81 -33.02
CA ALA A 228 -4.02 -30.29 -31.65
C ALA A 228 -5.34 -30.08 -30.87
N ARG A 229 -5.74 -31.08 -30.10
CA ARG A 229 -6.84 -31.01 -29.13
C ARG A 229 -6.30 -31.28 -27.75
N GLU A 230 -6.64 -30.40 -26.82
CA GLU A 230 -6.22 -30.51 -25.43
C GLU A 230 -6.90 -31.69 -24.73
N ASP A 231 -6.16 -32.34 -23.85
CA ASP A 231 -6.71 -33.37 -22.97
C ASP A 231 -7.37 -32.72 -21.75
N GLU A 232 -8.66 -32.99 -21.56
CA GLU A 232 -9.46 -32.41 -20.47
C GLU A 232 -8.90 -32.73 -19.06
N ARG A 233 -8.20 -33.86 -18.89
CA ARG A 233 -7.60 -34.21 -17.60
C ARG A 233 -6.36 -33.37 -17.35
N TRP A 234 -5.58 -33.08 -18.38
CA TRP A 234 -4.42 -32.21 -18.29
C TRP A 234 -4.83 -30.77 -17.99
N ASP A 235 -5.82 -30.24 -18.71
CA ASP A 235 -6.37 -28.90 -18.44
C ASP A 235 -6.82 -28.75 -16.98
N LYS A 236 -7.62 -29.71 -16.48
CA LYS A 236 -8.04 -29.73 -15.06
C LYS A 236 -6.86 -29.83 -14.10
N ALA A 237 -5.82 -30.60 -14.42
CA ALA A 237 -4.63 -30.72 -13.59
C ALA A 237 -3.86 -29.39 -13.52
N VAL A 238 -3.63 -28.73 -14.66
CA VAL A 238 -2.97 -27.42 -14.74
C VAL A 238 -3.77 -26.36 -13.98
N ILE A 239 -5.09 -26.27 -14.19
CA ILE A 239 -5.96 -25.35 -13.46
C ILE A 239 -5.86 -25.61 -11.95
N SER A 240 -5.87 -26.87 -11.52
CA SER A 240 -5.77 -27.22 -10.09
C SER A 240 -4.45 -26.75 -9.46
N ILE A 241 -3.33 -26.86 -10.20
CA ILE A 241 -2.01 -26.41 -9.77
C ILE A 241 -1.98 -24.89 -9.67
N MET A 242 -2.49 -24.19 -10.68
CA MET A 242 -2.59 -22.72 -10.66
C MET A 242 -3.43 -22.23 -9.48
N GLN A 243 -4.57 -22.87 -9.19
CA GLN A 243 -5.41 -22.54 -8.03
C GLN A 243 -4.73 -22.83 -6.69
N GLN A 244 -3.91 -23.88 -6.60
CA GLN A 244 -3.12 -24.16 -5.39
C GLN A 244 -2.04 -23.08 -5.17
N GLN A 245 -1.33 -22.69 -6.22
CA GLN A 245 -0.32 -21.62 -6.16
C GLN A 245 -0.94 -20.28 -5.78
N MET A 246 -2.08 -19.90 -6.38
CA MET A 246 -2.80 -18.68 -5.99
C MET A 246 -3.18 -18.69 -4.51
N ARG A 247 -3.76 -19.79 -4.00
CA ARG A 247 -4.11 -19.91 -2.58
C ARG A 247 -2.90 -19.82 -1.65
N ALA A 248 -1.78 -20.42 -2.04
CA ALA A 248 -0.53 -20.35 -1.28
C ALA A 248 0.03 -18.91 -1.25
N ASN A 249 0.00 -18.20 -2.38
CA ASN A 249 0.43 -16.81 -2.49
C ASN A 249 -0.49 -15.86 -1.68
N ASP A 250 -1.80 -16.09 -1.70
CA ASP A 250 -2.76 -15.35 -0.89
C ASP A 250 -2.50 -15.55 0.61
N ALA A 251 -2.31 -16.80 1.04
CA ALA A 251 -2.00 -17.13 2.42
C ALA A 251 -0.70 -16.44 2.88
N ARG A 252 0.35 -16.47 2.04
CA ARG A 252 1.62 -15.78 2.29
C ARG A 252 1.43 -14.26 2.40
N THR A 253 0.65 -13.67 1.49
CA THR A 253 0.37 -12.23 1.51
C THR A 253 -0.39 -11.82 2.77
N ARG A 254 -1.39 -12.60 3.19
CA ARG A 254 -2.13 -12.37 4.44
C ARG A 254 -1.21 -12.44 5.67
N GLN A 255 -0.28 -13.39 5.71
CA GLN A 255 0.70 -13.48 6.81
C GLN A 255 1.60 -12.25 6.88
N ILE A 256 2.11 -11.77 5.73
CA ILE A 256 2.94 -10.56 5.66
C ILE A 256 2.15 -9.34 6.15
N MET A 257 0.90 -9.19 5.72
CA MET A 257 0.04 -8.09 6.14
C MET A 257 -0.29 -8.14 7.64
N ALA A 258 -0.61 -9.32 8.18
CA ALA A 258 -0.85 -9.49 9.61
C ALA A 258 0.38 -9.13 10.45
N ALA A 259 1.57 -9.59 10.05
CA ALA A 259 2.82 -9.25 10.72
C ALA A 259 3.10 -7.74 10.70
N ARG A 260 2.87 -7.07 9.56
CA ARG A 260 2.98 -5.61 9.45
C ARG A 260 1.97 -4.88 10.34
N GLN A 261 0.75 -5.40 10.46
CA GLN A 261 -0.28 -4.80 11.31
C GLN A 261 0.09 -4.88 12.80
N THR A 262 0.62 -6.02 13.26
CA THR A 262 1.11 -6.17 14.64
C THR A 262 2.28 -5.22 14.91
N GLN A 263 3.21 -5.07 13.97
CA GLN A 263 4.31 -4.11 14.09
C GLN A 263 3.78 -2.67 14.18
N PHE A 264 2.82 -2.30 13.33
CA PHE A 264 2.21 -0.97 13.37
C PHE A 264 1.50 -0.67 14.69
N GLN A 265 0.79 -1.66 15.26
CA GLN A 265 0.15 -1.52 16.57
C GLN A 265 1.18 -1.34 17.68
N HIS A 266 2.26 -2.14 17.67
CA HIS A 266 3.34 -2.00 18.64
C HIS A 266 4.00 -0.61 18.55
N ASP A 267 4.29 -0.12 17.34
CA ASP A 267 4.87 1.20 17.13
C ASP A 267 3.94 2.33 17.60
N GLN A 268 2.62 2.17 17.46
CA GLN A 268 1.61 3.11 17.98
C GLN A 268 1.62 3.14 19.51
N GLU A 269 1.67 1.99 20.17
CA GLU A 269 1.74 1.90 21.64
C GLU A 269 3.01 2.53 22.19
N VAL A 270 4.16 2.24 21.58
CA VAL A 270 5.45 2.86 21.97
C VAL A 270 5.40 4.38 21.78
N ARG A 271 4.84 4.88 20.68
CA ARG A 271 4.65 6.32 20.46
C ARG A 271 3.70 6.94 21.48
N ALA A 272 2.62 6.25 21.84
CA ALA A 272 1.68 6.71 22.86
C ALA A 272 2.36 6.81 24.24
N GLN A 273 3.16 5.79 24.61
CA GLN A 273 3.94 5.79 25.85
C GLN A 273 4.96 6.93 25.87
N GLN A 274 5.69 7.14 24.78
CA GLN A 274 6.65 8.25 24.66
C GLN A 274 5.95 9.62 24.78
N ASN A 275 4.78 9.78 24.15
CA ASN A 275 4.00 11.01 24.25
C ASN A 275 3.53 11.27 25.70
N GLN A 276 3.06 10.23 26.40
CA GLN A 276 2.69 10.34 27.82
C GLN A 276 3.88 10.75 28.70
N GLN A 277 5.06 10.15 28.48
CA GLN A 277 6.27 10.52 29.20
C GLN A 277 6.69 11.96 28.92
N TYR A 278 6.60 12.40 27.67
CA TYR A 278 6.89 13.78 27.28
C TYR A 278 5.96 14.78 27.96
N GLN A 279 4.65 14.48 28.01
CA GLN A 279 3.66 15.32 28.69
C GLN A 279 3.91 15.38 30.21
N ALA A 280 4.18 14.23 30.85
CA ALA A 280 4.49 14.19 32.28
C ALA A 280 5.78 14.96 32.62
N ALA A 281 6.83 14.81 31.81
CA ALA A 281 8.08 15.56 31.99
C ALA A 281 7.88 17.07 31.81
N THR A 282 7.05 17.47 30.85
CA THR A 282 6.69 18.86 30.59
C THR A 282 5.91 19.44 31.78
N GLN A 283 4.88 18.74 32.27
CA GLN A 283 4.10 19.16 33.43
C GLN A 283 4.95 19.29 34.69
N ALA A 284 5.80 18.28 34.98
CA ALA A 284 6.73 18.35 36.10
C ALA A 284 7.73 19.52 35.96
N GLY A 285 8.10 19.88 34.73
CA GLY A 285 8.89 21.08 34.43
C GLY A 285 8.16 22.37 34.79
N TYR A 286 6.87 22.49 34.44
CA TYR A 286 6.03 23.63 34.83
C TYR A 286 5.85 23.70 36.34
N ASP A 287 5.55 22.58 37.00
CA ASP A 287 5.36 22.54 38.46
C ASP A 287 6.62 22.95 39.21
N ARG A 288 7.80 22.49 38.79
CA ARG A 288 9.09 22.91 39.36
C ARG A 288 9.31 24.41 39.23
N ARG A 289 9.01 24.98 38.06
CA ARG A 289 9.16 26.42 37.81
C ARG A 289 8.21 27.23 38.70
N ASN A 290 6.96 26.78 38.83
CA ASN A 290 5.97 27.45 39.68
C ASN A 290 6.36 27.42 41.16
N ARG A 291 6.86 26.28 41.67
CA ARG A 291 7.38 26.20 43.05
C ARG A 291 8.56 27.13 43.27
N GLN A 292 9.51 27.17 42.32
CA GLN A 292 10.63 28.09 42.38
C GLN A 292 10.17 29.55 42.46
N HIS A 293 9.16 29.95 41.68
CA HIS A 293 8.59 31.28 41.76
C HIS A 293 7.94 31.58 43.13
N ALA A 294 7.19 30.62 43.68
CA ALA A 294 6.59 30.77 45.01
C ALA A 294 7.64 30.91 46.11
N ASP A 295 8.71 30.10 46.07
CA ASP A 295 9.80 30.15 47.04
C ASP A 295 10.55 31.49 47.01
N ILE A 296 10.78 32.03 45.80
CA ILE A 296 11.38 33.35 45.61
C ILE A 296 10.50 34.43 46.25
N GLN A 297 9.19 34.42 45.99
CA GLN A 297 8.27 35.41 46.55
C GLN A 297 8.22 35.33 48.09
N ALA A 298 8.10 34.13 48.64
CA ALA A 298 8.12 33.91 50.09
C ALA A 298 9.47 34.31 50.74
N GLY A 299 10.57 34.26 49.98
CA GLY A 299 11.86 34.80 50.38
C GLY A 299 11.84 36.32 50.54
N TYR A 300 11.29 37.04 49.55
CA TYR A 300 11.15 38.50 49.60
C TYR A 300 10.25 38.96 50.75
N ASP A 301 9.13 38.28 50.98
CA ASP A 301 8.19 38.66 52.04
C ASP A 301 8.84 38.53 53.43
N ARG A 302 9.60 37.45 53.67
CA ARG A 302 10.35 37.24 54.93
C ARG A 302 11.45 38.29 55.14
N HIS A 303 12.17 38.65 54.08
CA HIS A 303 13.18 39.69 54.14
C HIS A 303 12.58 41.02 54.59
N ASN A 304 11.49 41.46 53.94
CA ASN A 304 10.84 42.72 54.26
C ASN A 304 10.27 42.75 55.69
N ALA A 305 9.70 41.64 56.17
CA ALA A 305 9.22 41.54 57.54
C ALA A 305 10.35 41.70 58.57
N THR A 306 11.51 41.09 58.30
CA THR A 306 12.69 41.17 59.17
C THR A 306 13.26 42.59 59.24
N GLU A 307 13.34 43.29 58.10
CA GLU A 307 13.79 44.68 58.03
C GLU A 307 12.87 45.62 58.85
N MET A 308 11.55 45.43 58.78
CA MET A 308 10.60 46.21 59.58
C MET A 308 10.77 45.96 61.09
N GLN A 309 11.05 44.73 61.51
CA GLN A 309 11.31 44.40 62.92
C GLN A 309 12.62 45.06 63.40
N ASN A 310 13.68 45.00 62.60
CA ASN A 310 14.97 45.61 62.92
C ASN A 310 14.87 47.14 63.06
N MET A 311 14.11 47.81 62.19
CA MET A 311 13.85 49.25 62.33
C MET A 311 13.15 49.56 63.65
N ASN A 312 12.07 48.85 63.99
CA ASN A 312 11.35 49.05 65.24
C ASN A 312 12.24 48.86 66.47
N ALA A 313 13.09 47.83 66.48
CA ALA A 313 14.02 47.55 67.57
C ALA A 313 15.08 48.65 67.77
N ARG A 314 15.46 49.39 66.72
CA ARG A 314 16.41 50.51 66.82
C ARG A 314 15.77 51.79 67.38
N HIS A 315 14.50 52.03 67.11
CA HIS A 315 13.81 53.26 67.53
C HIS A 315 13.37 53.24 69.01
N THR A 316 13.08 52.07 69.58
CA THR A 316 12.65 51.96 70.98
C THR A 316 13.74 52.44 71.97
N PRO A 317 14.99 51.92 71.95
CA PRO A 317 16.01 52.34 72.91
C PRO A 317 16.43 53.79 72.72
N ALA A 318 16.46 54.28 71.48
CA ALA A 318 16.79 55.67 71.19
C ALA A 318 15.75 56.62 71.81
N SER A 319 14.46 56.27 71.74
CA SER A 319 13.41 57.07 72.37
C SER A 319 13.45 57.01 73.90
N ASP A 320 13.73 55.84 74.48
CA ASP A 320 13.87 55.68 75.94
C ASP A 320 15.03 56.50 76.48
N TRP A 321 16.14 56.54 75.75
CA TRP A 321 17.33 57.30 76.14
C TRP A 321 17.08 58.80 76.16
N VAL A 322 16.31 59.30 75.19
CA VAL A 322 15.90 60.71 75.15
C VAL A 322 15.02 61.06 76.35
N ASP A 323 14.06 60.19 76.69
CA ASP A 323 13.18 60.40 77.85
C ASP A 323 13.99 60.43 79.15
N PHE A 324 14.89 59.45 79.33
CA PHE A 324 15.79 59.39 80.48
C PHE A 324 16.63 60.67 80.62
N ALA A 325 17.26 61.14 79.54
CA ALA A 325 18.10 62.33 79.57
C ALA A 325 17.34 63.64 79.88
N LEU A 326 16.02 63.65 79.68
CA LEU A 326 15.16 64.81 79.94
C LEU A 326 14.43 64.74 81.29
N ASP A 327 14.76 63.77 82.16
CA ASP A 327 14.02 63.46 83.39
C ASP A 327 12.51 63.25 83.13
N GLN A 328 12.21 62.58 82.01
CA GLN A 328 10.87 62.21 81.59
C GLN A 328 10.70 60.69 81.54
N GLN A 329 9.45 60.26 81.66
CA GLN A 329 9.01 58.91 81.37
C GLN A 329 7.77 58.99 80.47
N THR A 330 7.57 57.98 79.64
CA THR A 330 6.35 57.86 78.85
C THR A 330 5.36 56.98 79.58
N VAL A 331 4.14 57.47 79.73
CA VAL A 331 3.04 56.70 80.32
C VAL A 331 1.87 56.67 79.35
N THR A 332 1.05 55.63 79.42
CA THR A 332 -0.21 55.54 78.68
C THR A 332 -1.33 55.06 79.61
N GLY A 333 -2.53 55.58 79.38
CA GLY A 333 -3.74 55.17 80.08
C GLY A 333 -4.67 54.33 79.19
N SER A 334 -5.88 54.08 79.69
CA SER A 334 -6.94 53.36 78.98
C SER A 334 -7.33 53.96 77.62
N GLY A 335 -7.00 55.23 77.37
CA GLY A 335 -7.19 55.91 76.08
C GLY A 335 -6.08 55.67 75.05
N GLY A 336 -5.05 54.87 75.35
CA GLY A 336 -4.00 54.45 74.41
C GLY A 336 -3.05 55.54 73.89
N THR A 337 -3.21 56.78 74.35
CA THR A 337 -2.34 57.90 73.96
C THR A 337 -1.17 57.99 74.95
N ALA A 338 0.04 57.77 74.44
CA ALA A 338 1.27 57.89 75.21
C ALA A 338 1.64 59.37 75.43
N VAL A 339 1.97 59.73 76.67
CA VAL A 339 2.30 61.09 77.09
C VAL A 339 3.55 61.12 77.96
N LYS A 340 4.34 62.20 77.86
CA LYS A 340 5.57 62.40 78.63
C LYS A 340 5.26 63.10 79.94
N VAL A 341 5.69 62.51 81.06
CA VAL A 341 5.55 63.05 82.42
C VAL A 341 6.90 62.96 83.13
N SER A 342 7.07 63.61 84.29
CA SER A 342 8.36 63.55 85.00
C SER A 342 8.68 62.13 85.46
N SER A 343 9.95 61.71 85.36
CA SER A 343 10.44 60.44 85.89
C SER A 343 10.75 60.46 87.39
N ALA A 344 10.63 61.61 88.06
CA ALA A 344 10.92 61.75 89.49
C ALA A 344 9.91 61.03 90.42
N TYR A 345 8.84 60.47 89.84
CA TYR A 345 7.71 59.89 90.56
C TYR A 345 7.39 58.48 90.05
N ASN A 346 7.15 57.54 90.95
CA ASN A 346 6.89 56.13 90.63
C ASN A 346 5.43 55.82 90.28
N GLN A 347 4.49 56.72 90.61
CA GLN A 347 3.08 56.59 90.26
C GLN A 347 2.61 57.85 89.56
N THR A 348 1.91 57.66 88.44
CA THR A 348 1.27 58.74 87.69
C THR A 348 -0.19 58.39 87.47
N TRP A 349 -1.06 59.29 87.91
CA TRP A 349 -2.49 59.23 87.68
C TRP A 349 -2.91 60.34 86.72
N ALA A 350 -3.87 60.07 85.85
CA ALA A 350 -4.44 61.08 84.95
C ALA A 350 -5.97 61.10 85.06
N ASN A 351 -6.55 62.30 84.97
CA ASN A 351 -8.01 62.50 85.07
C ASN A 351 -8.73 62.64 83.72
N GLY A 352 -8.02 62.40 82.62
CA GLY A 352 -8.56 62.55 81.26
C GLY A 352 -8.74 64.00 80.78
N GLN A 353 -8.48 65.01 81.62
CA GLN A 353 -8.55 66.44 81.28
C GLN A 353 -7.16 67.07 81.08
N GLY A 354 -6.12 66.24 80.91
CA GLY A 354 -4.73 66.69 80.76
C GLY A 354 -4.04 67.08 82.06
N GLN A 355 -4.66 66.78 83.22
CA GLN A 355 -4.01 66.94 84.52
C GLN A 355 -3.41 65.62 84.98
N TYR A 356 -2.22 65.71 85.59
CA TYR A 356 -1.47 64.57 86.09
C TYR A 356 -1.18 64.75 87.58
N TYR A 357 -1.40 63.68 88.34
CA TYR A 357 -1.02 63.60 89.74
C TYR A 357 0.12 62.59 89.85
N GLN A 358 1.30 63.09 90.24
CA GLN A 358 2.51 62.29 90.36
C GLN A 358 2.95 62.18 91.81
N THR A 359 3.27 60.96 92.25
CA THR A 359 3.60 60.66 93.64
C THR A 359 4.59 59.51 93.73
N ASN A 360 5.29 59.44 94.87
CA ASN A 360 6.19 58.34 95.22
C ASN A 360 5.60 57.40 96.29
N ASN A 361 4.42 57.73 96.82
CA ASN A 361 3.75 56.93 97.83
C ASN A 361 2.98 55.78 97.16
N PRO A 362 3.36 54.51 97.37
CA PRO A 362 2.74 53.38 96.69
C PRO A 362 1.27 53.16 97.04
N ASN A 363 0.80 53.73 98.16
CA ASN A 363 -0.58 53.63 98.63
C ASN A 363 -1.40 54.89 98.30
N ALA A 364 -0.90 55.77 97.44
CA ALA A 364 -1.61 56.99 97.08
C ALA A 364 -2.70 56.70 96.04
N ASP A 365 -3.95 56.87 96.44
CA ASP A 365 -5.08 56.94 95.53
C ASP A 365 -5.65 58.37 95.58
N PRO A 366 -5.51 59.17 94.51
CA PRO A 366 -6.10 60.51 94.46
C PRO A 366 -7.63 60.48 94.42
N ASN A 367 -8.26 59.33 94.09
CA ASN A 367 -9.71 59.20 94.10
C ASN A 367 -10.25 59.30 95.53
N GLY A 368 -11.10 60.29 95.77
CA GLY A 368 -11.65 60.59 97.10
C GLY A 368 -10.93 61.71 97.86
N SER A 369 -9.72 62.10 97.42
CA SER A 369 -8.97 63.24 97.98
C SER A 369 -8.87 64.43 97.01
N LEU A 370 -8.84 64.17 95.70
CA LEU A 370 -8.84 65.17 94.65
C LEU A 370 -10.14 65.12 93.83
N PRO A 371 -10.66 66.27 93.35
CA PRO A 371 -11.82 66.27 92.46
C PRO A 371 -11.53 65.54 91.14
N GLY A 372 -12.51 64.78 90.64
CA GLY A 372 -12.45 64.07 89.37
C GLY A 372 -12.16 62.56 89.51
N THR A 373 -12.22 61.86 88.38
CA THR A 373 -11.90 60.43 88.29
C THR A 373 -10.47 60.28 87.79
N TRP A 374 -9.60 59.75 88.63
CA TRP A 374 -8.19 59.54 88.33
C TRP A 374 -7.95 58.08 87.99
N THR A 375 -7.24 57.84 86.89
CA THR A 375 -6.85 56.50 86.46
C THR A 375 -5.34 56.38 86.45
N GLU A 376 -4.84 55.30 87.04
CA GLU A 376 -3.41 55.03 87.04
C GLU A 376 -2.92 54.78 85.61
N GLN A 377 -1.80 55.37 85.27
CA GLN A 377 -1.17 55.25 83.96
C GLN A 377 -0.04 54.22 84.04
N THR A 378 0.11 53.43 82.98
CA THR A 378 1.19 52.43 82.87
C THR A 378 2.37 53.03 82.14
N GLN A 379 3.57 52.84 82.66
CA GLN A 379 4.79 53.23 81.95
C GLN A 379 4.97 52.38 80.69
N VAL A 380 5.41 53.03 79.62
CA VAL A 380 5.71 52.42 78.31
C VAL A 380 7.04 52.96 77.80
N HIS A 381 7.59 52.32 76.77
CA HIS A 381 8.75 52.86 76.06
C HIS A 381 8.47 54.25 75.50
N GLY A 382 9.53 55.01 75.24
CA GLY A 382 9.48 56.39 74.76
C GLY A 382 8.71 56.57 73.44
N ASN A 383 8.61 55.52 72.64
CA ASN A 383 7.83 55.50 71.40
C ASN A 383 6.37 55.04 71.60
N GLY A 384 5.90 54.94 72.84
CA GLY A 384 4.54 54.54 73.22
C GLY A 384 4.28 53.04 73.18
N ARG A 385 5.29 52.20 72.89
CA ARG A 385 5.14 50.74 72.91
C ARG A 385 5.19 50.19 74.34
N PRO A 386 4.36 49.19 74.67
CA PRO A 386 4.49 48.47 75.93
C PRO A 386 5.90 47.90 76.12
N TYR A 387 6.36 47.85 77.38
CA TYR A 387 7.60 47.16 77.77
C TYR A 387 7.57 45.65 77.49
#